data_AF-A0A431JIC5-F1
#
_entry.id   AF-A0A431JIC5-F1
#
_cell.length_a   1.000
_cell.length_b   1.000
_cell.length_c   1.000
_cell.angle_alpha   90.00
_cell.angle_beta   90.00
_cell.angle_gamma   90.00
#
_symmetry.space_group_name_H-M   'P 1'
#
loop_
_entity.id
_entity.type
_entity.pdbx_description
1 polymer ?
#
loop_
_entity_poly.entity_id
_entity_poly.type
_entity_poly.pdbx_seq_one_letter_code
_entity_poly.pdbx_strand_id
1 'polypeptide(L)'
;MLVLSVQVNEEPPVVGGADDLGVLNVIVAAAGKLGEAARPGRPDEPPDIHLSVGGLTSRAVGVTDEHLRWVGHRELRIGDRIVVQVLEAATADPVESGHAAKEREDDELEYFNHCKRAYLELRSKFEPEG
;
A
#
# COMPACT_ATOMS: atom_id res chain seq x y z
N MET A 1 5.90 -21.25 0.01
CA MET A 1 5.08 -20.04 -0.22
C MET A 1 5.55 -19.28 -1.45
N LEU A 2 4.67 -18.46 -2.04
CA LEU A 2 5.04 -17.47 -3.04
C LEU A 2 5.81 -16.33 -2.36
N VAL A 3 6.94 -15.92 -2.93
CA VAL A 3 7.77 -14.82 -2.41
C VAL A 3 8.13 -13.83 -3.51
N LEU A 4 8.41 -12.59 -3.12
CA LEU A 4 9.02 -11.57 -3.96
C LEU A 4 10.44 -11.32 -3.48
N SER A 5 11.42 -11.72 -4.28
CA SER A 5 12.82 -11.35 -4.10
C SER A 5 13.08 -10.04 -4.81
N VAL A 6 13.47 -9.01 -4.05
CA VAL A 6 13.60 -7.65 -4.53
C VAL A 6 15.03 -7.17 -4.32
N GLN A 7 15.69 -6.84 -5.42
CA GLN A 7 17.07 -6.36 -5.44
C GLN A 7 17.14 -4.94 -5.99
N VAL A 8 17.90 -4.08 -5.31
CA VAL A 8 18.25 -2.74 -5.82
C VAL A 8 19.74 -2.72 -6.14
N ASN A 9 20.07 -2.45 -7.39
CA ASN A 9 21.44 -2.48 -7.93
C ASN A 9 22.13 -3.83 -7.62
N GLU A 10 23.35 -3.81 -7.09
CA GLU A 10 24.13 -5.00 -6.72
C GLU A 10 23.97 -5.41 -5.24
N GLU A 11 23.05 -4.79 -4.49
CA GLU A 11 22.84 -5.14 -3.08
C GLU A 11 22.22 -6.54 -2.92
N PRO A 12 22.36 -7.17 -1.73
CA PRO A 12 21.64 -8.40 -1.45
C PRO A 12 20.12 -8.21 -1.60
N PRO A 13 19.41 -9.18 -2.20
CA PRO A 13 17.96 -9.08 -2.32
C PRO A 13 17.28 -9.21 -0.96
N VAL A 14 16.17 -8.49 -0.78
CA VAL A 14 15.22 -8.70 0.31
C VAL A 14 14.12 -9.62 -0.18
N VAL A 15 13.83 -10.68 0.57
CA VAL A 15 12.82 -11.68 0.24
C VAL A 15 11.57 -11.45 1.09
N GLY A 16 10.52 -10.90 0.48
CA GLY A 16 9.22 -10.72 1.13
C GLY A 16 8.27 -11.90 0.87
N GLY A 17 7.67 -12.43 1.93
CA GLY A 17 6.66 -13.49 1.85
C GLY A 17 6.28 -14.03 3.23
N ALA A 18 5.08 -14.60 3.34
CA ALA A 18 4.62 -15.38 4.48
C ALA A 18 3.54 -16.37 4.02
N ASP A 19 3.33 -17.45 4.77
CA ASP A 19 2.36 -18.51 4.42
C ASP A 19 0.90 -18.06 4.57
N ASP A 20 0.65 -17.01 5.35
CA ASP A 20 -0.67 -16.48 5.67
C ASP A 20 -1.00 -15.20 4.90
N LEU A 21 -0.34 -14.92 3.77
CA LEU A 21 -0.64 -13.73 2.95
C LEU A 21 -1.86 -13.92 2.04
N GLY A 22 -2.74 -12.91 2.04
CA GLY A 22 -3.73 -12.69 0.99
C GLY A 22 -3.27 -11.72 -0.09
N VAL A 23 -2.30 -10.86 0.23
CA VAL A 23 -1.68 -9.91 -0.71
C VAL A 23 -0.18 -9.87 -0.48
N LEU A 24 0.58 -9.83 -1.57
CA LEU A 24 2.01 -9.58 -1.57
C LEU A 24 2.32 -8.57 -2.68
N ASN A 25 3.06 -7.51 -2.38
CA ASN A 25 3.30 -6.40 -3.30
C ASN A 25 4.72 -5.85 -3.23
N VAL A 26 5.09 -5.20 -4.34
CA VAL A 26 6.26 -4.33 -4.47
C VAL A 26 5.79 -3.06 -5.17
N ILE A 27 6.02 -1.91 -4.56
CA ILE A 27 5.55 -0.63 -5.06
C ILE A 27 6.75 0.29 -5.24
N VAL A 28 6.96 0.75 -6.47
CA VAL A 28 7.83 1.89 -6.79
C VAL A 28 6.93 3.10 -6.97
N ALA A 29 7.08 4.10 -6.11
CA ALA A 29 6.32 5.34 -6.19
C ALA A 29 7.26 6.50 -6.52
N ALA A 30 6.77 7.43 -7.34
CA ALA A 30 7.41 8.70 -7.60
C ALA A 30 6.38 9.82 -7.40
N ALA A 31 6.75 10.87 -6.69
CA ALA A 31 5.91 12.02 -6.37
C ALA A 31 6.68 13.34 -6.60
N GLY A 32 5.94 14.45 -6.72
CA GLY A 32 6.50 15.77 -7.01
C GLY A 32 6.42 16.15 -8.50
N LYS A 33 7.35 17.00 -8.97
CA LYS A 33 7.36 17.47 -10.37
C LYS A 33 8.03 16.44 -11.29
N LEU A 34 7.27 15.47 -11.77
CA LEU A 34 7.79 14.37 -12.60
C LEU A 34 7.92 14.70 -14.09
N GLY A 35 7.44 15.87 -14.53
CA GLY A 35 7.51 16.30 -15.93
C GLY A 35 7.28 17.81 -16.07
N GLU A 36 7.52 18.34 -17.27
CA GLU A 36 7.47 19.80 -17.51
C GLU A 36 6.09 20.42 -17.24
N ALA A 37 5.04 19.69 -17.58
CA ALA A 37 3.66 20.12 -17.37
C ALA A 37 3.16 19.94 -15.92
N ALA A 38 3.90 19.21 -15.08
CA ALA A 38 3.54 19.01 -13.68
C ALA A 38 3.78 20.29 -12.88
N ARG A 39 2.86 20.60 -11.96
CA ARG A 39 3.00 21.70 -11.02
C ARG A 39 3.60 21.15 -9.72
N PRO A 40 4.72 21.69 -9.24
CA PRO A 40 5.28 21.25 -7.98
C PRO A 40 4.43 21.72 -6.80
N GLY A 41 4.51 21.01 -5.67
CA GLY A 41 3.96 21.48 -4.40
C GLY A 41 4.75 22.68 -3.85
N ARG A 42 6.07 22.71 -4.07
CA ARG A 42 6.97 23.84 -3.77
C ARG A 42 7.96 24.10 -4.91
N PRO A 43 8.40 25.36 -5.15
CA PRO A 43 9.19 25.72 -6.32
C PRO A 43 10.42 24.83 -6.61
N ASP A 44 11.13 24.39 -5.57
CA ASP A 44 12.39 23.65 -5.65
C ASP A 44 12.29 22.23 -5.06
N GLU A 45 11.09 21.65 -5.00
CA GLU A 45 10.89 20.30 -4.47
C GLU A 45 11.42 19.24 -5.46
N PRO A 46 12.46 18.47 -5.10
CA PRO A 46 12.92 17.38 -5.93
C PRO A 46 11.86 16.26 -6.00
N PRO A 47 11.85 15.44 -7.07
CA PRO A 47 11.04 14.24 -7.08
C PRO A 47 11.38 13.33 -5.88
N ASP A 48 10.35 12.91 -5.15
CA ASP A 48 10.46 11.88 -4.11
C ASP A 48 10.19 10.53 -4.77
N ILE A 49 11.19 9.66 -4.81
CA ILE A 49 11.09 8.32 -5.41
C ILE A 49 11.44 7.30 -4.34
N HIS A 50 10.56 6.34 -4.10
CA HIS A 50 10.80 5.33 -3.09
C HIS A 50 10.23 3.96 -3.48
N LEU A 51 10.85 2.93 -2.91
CA LEU A 51 10.45 1.54 -2.98
C LEU A 51 9.83 1.11 -1.65
N SER A 52 8.78 0.30 -1.74
CA SER A 52 8.26 -0.45 -0.60
C SER A 52 7.94 -1.89 -1.01
N VAL A 53 8.09 -2.81 -0.06
CA VAL A 53 7.77 -4.23 -0.19
C VAL A 53 6.91 -4.60 1.00
N GLY A 54 5.70 -5.07 0.74
CA GLY A 54 4.74 -5.33 1.79
C GLY A 54 3.72 -6.39 1.42
N GLY A 55 2.89 -6.72 2.39
CA GLY A 55 1.85 -7.72 2.25
C GLY A 55 0.71 -7.45 3.22
N LEU A 56 -0.40 -8.14 2.99
CA LEU A 56 -1.53 -8.18 3.89
C LEU A 56 -1.81 -9.65 4.18
N THR A 57 -1.85 -10.01 5.45
CA THR A 57 -2.26 -11.36 5.84
C THR A 57 -3.73 -11.60 5.52
N SER A 58 -4.10 -12.86 5.40
CA SER A 58 -5.49 -13.32 5.25
C SER A 58 -5.65 -14.53 6.16
N ARG A 59 -5.86 -14.26 7.44
CA ARG A 59 -5.87 -15.26 8.52
C ARG A 59 -7.29 -15.82 8.74
N ALA A 60 -7.37 -16.83 9.59
CA ALA A 60 -8.64 -17.45 9.96
C ALA A 60 -9.58 -16.47 10.67
N VAL A 61 -10.88 -16.75 10.60
CA VAL A 61 -11.92 -15.93 11.25
C VAL A 61 -11.61 -15.72 12.73
N GLY A 62 -11.72 -14.46 13.18
CA GLY A 62 -11.41 -14.06 14.55
C GLY A 62 -9.94 -13.78 14.83
N VAL A 63 -9.07 -13.86 13.81
CA VAL A 63 -7.67 -13.43 13.88
C VAL A 63 -7.52 -12.16 13.05
N THR A 64 -7.04 -11.09 13.68
CA THR A 64 -6.82 -9.81 13.01
C THR A 64 -5.73 -9.94 11.94
N ASP A 65 -6.03 -9.44 10.75
CA ASP A 65 -5.06 -9.36 9.67
C ASP A 65 -4.04 -8.23 9.92
N GLU A 66 -2.87 -8.35 9.34
CA GLU A 66 -1.77 -7.39 9.50
C GLU A 66 -1.20 -6.97 8.16
N HIS A 67 -0.92 -5.66 8.05
CA HIS A 67 -0.04 -5.14 7.01
C HIS A 67 1.40 -5.42 7.41
N LEU A 68 2.05 -6.33 6.69
CA LEU A 68 3.46 -6.67 6.86
C LEU A 68 4.32 -5.84 5.91
N ARG A 69 5.54 -5.52 6.34
CA ARG A 69 6.47 -4.68 5.60
C ARG A 69 7.89 -5.23 5.73
N TRP A 70 8.50 -5.55 4.59
CA TRP A 70 9.90 -5.97 4.48
C TRP A 70 10.81 -4.83 4.02
N VAL A 71 10.24 -3.86 3.30
CA VAL A 71 10.91 -2.60 2.96
C VAL A 71 9.89 -1.49 3.11
N GLY A 72 10.11 -0.58 4.06
CA GLY A 72 9.12 0.45 4.38
C GLY A 72 9.07 1.66 3.46
N HIS A 73 10.20 2.33 3.31
CA HIS A 73 10.33 3.53 2.49
C HIS A 73 11.80 3.67 2.13
N ARG A 74 12.23 2.91 1.13
CA ARG A 74 13.61 2.97 0.65
C ARG A 74 13.70 4.04 -0.43
N GLU A 75 14.43 5.11 -0.17
CA GLU A 75 14.70 6.16 -1.15
C GLU A 75 15.42 5.57 -2.38
N LEU A 76 15.01 6.00 -3.57
CA LEU A 76 15.58 5.63 -4.85
C LEU A 76 16.09 6.86 -5.58
N ARG A 77 17.11 6.66 -6.41
CA ARG A 77 17.70 7.69 -7.26
C ARG A 77 17.50 7.36 -8.73
N ILE A 78 17.49 8.41 -9.55
CA ILE A 78 17.49 8.25 -11.01
C ILE A 78 18.72 7.43 -11.40
N GLY A 79 18.49 6.33 -12.13
CA GLY A 79 19.53 5.40 -12.56
C GLY A 79 19.58 4.10 -11.75
N ASP A 80 18.91 4.03 -10.59
CA ASP A 80 18.82 2.78 -9.84
C ASP A 80 18.08 1.70 -10.64
N ARG A 81 18.58 0.47 -10.56
CA ARG A 81 17.97 -0.71 -11.17
C ARG A 81 17.29 -1.55 -10.10
N ILE A 82 16.02 -1.87 -10.33
CA ILE A 82 15.25 -2.74 -9.45
C ILE A 82 14.99 -4.05 -10.19
N VAL A 83 15.32 -5.18 -9.57
CA VAL A 83 15.00 -6.51 -10.08
C VAL A 83 14.03 -7.15 -9.10
N VAL A 84 12.84 -7.49 -9.59
CA VAL A 84 11.83 -8.23 -8.83
C VAL A 84 11.70 -9.62 -9.44
N GLN A 85 11.87 -10.63 -8.61
CA GLN A 85 11.68 -12.03 -8.99
C GLN A 85 10.54 -12.63 -8.19
N VAL A 86 9.60 -13.25 -8.89
CA VAL A 86 8.51 -14.04 -8.29
C VAL A 86 9.00 -15.48 -8.19
N LEU A 87 9.10 -16.01 -6.97
CA LEU A 87 9.69 -17.32 -6.71
C LEU A 87 8.82 -18.11 -5.73
N GLU A 88 9.07 -19.41 -5.66
CA GLU A 88 8.66 -20.23 -4.52
C GLU A 88 9.85 -20.41 -3.58
N ALA A 89 9.61 -20.22 -2.27
CA ALA A 89 10.61 -20.45 -1.24
C ALA A 89 9.98 -21.06 0.03
N ALA A 90 10.80 -21.73 0.82
CA ALA A 90 10.43 -22.25 2.14
C ALA A 90 10.52 -21.18 3.23
N THR A 91 11.30 -20.12 3.02
CA THR A 91 11.57 -19.05 3.98
C THR A 91 11.57 -17.69 3.30
N ALA A 92 11.28 -16.65 4.07
CA ALA A 92 11.40 -15.24 3.71
C ALA A 92 12.23 -14.53 4.78
N ASP A 93 12.64 -13.29 4.49
CA ASP A 93 13.34 -12.47 5.46
C ASP A 93 12.38 -12.01 6.58
N PRO A 94 12.93 -11.68 7.77
CA PRO A 94 12.14 -11.10 8.84
C PRO A 94 11.44 -9.81 8.40
N VAL A 95 10.21 -9.59 8.88
CA VAL A 95 9.49 -8.33 8.67
C VAL A 95 10.19 -7.19 9.43
N GLU A 96 10.32 -6.02 8.80
CA GLU A 96 10.78 -4.80 9.47
C GLU A 96 9.71 -4.25 10.41
N SER A 97 8.45 -4.34 10.00
CA SER A 97 7.30 -3.84 10.77
C SER A 97 6.00 -4.52 10.36
N GLY A 98 5.03 -4.48 11.28
CA GLY A 98 3.67 -4.95 11.08
C GLY A 98 2.68 -4.10 11.86
N HIS A 99 1.52 -3.83 11.28
CA HIS A 99 0.41 -3.15 11.96
C HIS A 99 -0.90 -3.84 11.64
N ALA A 100 -1.79 -3.93 12.63
CA ALA A 100 -3.13 -4.46 12.45
C ALA A 100 -3.81 -3.75 11.28
N ALA A 101 -4.28 -4.53 10.31
CA ALA A 101 -5.24 -4.04 9.34
C ALA A 101 -6.46 -3.58 10.11
N LYS A 102 -7.00 -2.40 9.75
CA LYS A 102 -8.31 -2.02 10.27
C LYS A 102 -9.25 -3.16 9.92
N GLU A 103 -9.94 -3.68 10.93
CA GLU A 103 -11.06 -4.56 10.67
C GLU A 103 -11.94 -3.83 9.65
N ARG A 104 -12.26 -4.50 8.54
CA ARG A 104 -13.54 -4.19 7.92
C ARG A 104 -14.56 -4.59 8.96
N GLU A 105 -14.86 -3.69 9.88
CA GLU A 105 -16.17 -3.71 10.49
C GLU A 105 -17.10 -3.68 9.28
N ASP A 106 -17.75 -4.79 9.00
CA ASP A 106 -18.93 -4.88 8.14
C ASP A 106 -20.07 -4.09 8.82
N ASP A 107 -19.80 -2.86 9.24
CA ASP A 107 -20.79 -1.89 9.65
C ASP A 107 -21.36 -1.25 8.38
N GLU A 108 -21.74 -2.10 7.42
CA GLU A 108 -22.56 -1.72 6.27
C GLU A 108 -23.77 -0.92 6.74
N LEU A 109 -24.28 -1.24 7.94
CA LEU A 109 -25.34 -0.49 8.60
C LEU A 109 -24.90 0.91 9.03
N GLU A 110 -23.73 1.07 9.67
CA GLU A 110 -23.23 2.40 10.06
C GLU A 110 -22.88 3.25 8.83
N TYR A 111 -22.23 2.65 7.83
CA TYR A 111 -21.92 3.29 6.55
C TYR A 111 -23.20 3.70 5.79
N PHE A 112 -24.18 2.80 5.70
CA PHE A 112 -25.49 3.10 5.14
C PHE A 112 -26.18 4.24 5.88
N ASN A 113 -26.17 4.22 7.22
CA ASN A 113 -26.77 5.28 8.03
C ASN A 113 -26.06 6.63 7.84
N HIS A 114 -24.74 6.62 7.72
CA HIS A 114 -23.96 7.82 7.40
C HIS A 114 -24.35 8.40 6.03
N CYS A 115 -24.37 7.57 4.99
CA CYS A 115 -24.76 7.98 3.64
C CYS A 115 -26.22 8.46 3.58
N LYS A 116 -27.14 7.78 4.28
CA LYS A 116 -28.55 8.17 4.38
C LYS A 116 -28.71 9.56 5.01
N ARG A 117 -27.98 9.85 6.08
CA ARG A 117 -28.01 11.17 6.74
C ARG A 117 -27.48 12.27 5.81
N ALA A 118 -26.33 12.04 5.18
CA ALA A 118 -25.74 13.00 4.24
C ALA A 118 -26.67 13.27 3.05
N TYR A 119 -27.33 12.23 2.51
CA TYR A 119 -28.33 12.39 1.45
C TYR A 119 -29.51 13.25 1.91
N LEU A 120 -30.10 12.97 3.09
CA LEU A 120 -31.25 13.72 3.59
C LEU A 120 -30.93 15.21 3.85
N GLU A 121 -29.74 15.52 4.37
CA GLU A 121 -29.28 16.89 4.58
C GLU A 121 -29.14 17.64 3.25
N LEU A 122 -28.53 17.00 2.25
CA LEU A 122 -28.29 17.58 0.94
C LEU A 122 -29.52 17.57 0.03
N ARG A 123 -30.50 16.71 0.27
CA ARG A 123 -31.75 16.61 -0.52
C ARG A 123 -32.47 17.95 -0.60
N SER A 124 -32.52 18.67 0.52
CA SER A 124 -33.13 20.03 0.59
C SER A 124 -32.49 21.04 -0.38
N LYS A 125 -31.23 20.82 -0.77
CA LYS A 125 -30.45 21.71 -1.64
C LYS A 125 -30.51 21.31 -3.12
N PHE A 126 -30.71 20.04 -3.43
CA PHE A 126 -30.57 19.50 -4.79
C PHE A 126 -31.85 18.91 -5.38
N GLU A 127 -32.87 18.65 -4.58
CA GLU A 127 -34.20 18.20 -5.00
C GLU A 127 -35.28 19.04 -4.30
N PRO A 128 -35.42 20.35 -4.64
CA PRO A 128 -36.49 21.15 -4.07
C PRO A 128 -37.85 20.61 -4.54
N GLU A 129 -38.71 20.26 -3.59
CA GLU A 129 -40.11 19.91 -3.86
C GLU A 129 -40.76 21.12 -4.56
N GLY A 130 -41.28 20.90 -5.77
CA GLY A 130 -41.85 21.94 -6.64
C GLY A 130 -43.11 22.58 -6.09
#